data_AF-A0A9N7N5W9-F1
#
_entry.id   AF-A0A9N7N5W9-F1
#
_cell.length_a   1.000
_cell.length_b   1.000
_cell.length_c   1.000
_cell.angle_alpha   90.00
_cell.angle_beta   90.00
_cell.angle_gamma   90.00
#
_symmetry.space_group_name_H-M   'P 1'
#
loop_
_entity.id
_entity.type
_entity.pdbx_description
1 polymer ?
#
loop_
_entity_poly.entity_id
_entity_poly.type
_entity_poly.pdbx_seq_one_letter_code
_entity_poly.pdbx_strand_id
1 'polypeptide(L)'
;MTTFFPIHVLILLFSVSLIAGTHSFRIGINYGRVADDLPTPSRVASFIVSLNISRVRIYDADPEVLLAFANTGVELTIGLENKYIENLTDPAQAQDWVKQNVAPYTNQTNITMITIGNEVLTGNDISMMISLLPAMQNVQKALADLGLSQQIYVSTAHSYGIMAVSFPPSLGTFKLDLVDYLVGILVFLSQTESPFLINTNPYFAYRDDPEHVSLKYVLFEPNPGQTDPITNLHYDNMLYAQTDAVYSAIDALYAHMDSAINSTLGYKFIVRHTETGFPTGGGIIRGQPPIGANIKNARLYNGNLLKRVEEKQGTPLRPSIPIDAYIFALFDEDLKPGPETERHYGLFYPNMTPVYDIGLQGGGGGAIPRVDYTISGISNSVVSGFYMAFICFLLHLLI
;
A
#
# COMPACT_ATOMS: atom_id res chain seq x y z
N MET A 1 -8.59 64.27 14.42
CA MET A 1 -9.13 63.21 13.54
C MET A 1 -8.07 62.14 13.41
N THR A 2 -8.17 61.10 14.23
CA THR A 2 -7.25 59.96 14.27
C THR A 2 -7.76 58.88 13.34
N THR A 3 -6.98 58.54 12.31
CA THR A 3 -7.27 57.48 11.35
C THR A 3 -6.94 56.13 11.95
N PHE A 4 -7.97 55.31 12.20
CA PHE A 4 -7.84 53.90 12.53
C PHE A 4 -7.48 53.10 11.26
N PHE A 5 -6.31 52.47 11.24
CA PHE A 5 -5.99 51.42 10.26
C PHE A 5 -6.57 50.08 10.74
N PRO A 6 -7.20 49.27 9.87
CA PRO A 6 -7.94 48.10 10.31
C PRO A 6 -6.99 46.93 10.63
N ILE A 7 -6.98 46.52 11.89
CA ILE A 7 -6.33 45.28 12.41
C ILE A 7 -6.93 44.00 11.79
N HIS A 8 -7.98 44.11 10.96
CA HIS A 8 -8.73 42.98 10.42
C HIS A 8 -8.05 42.30 9.22
N VAL A 9 -7.02 42.91 8.61
CA VAL A 9 -6.27 42.28 7.51
C VAL A 9 -5.16 41.34 8.03
N LEU A 10 -4.75 41.46 9.29
CA LEU A 10 -3.66 40.64 9.86
C LEU A 10 -4.13 39.30 10.44
N ILE A 11 -5.44 39.10 10.64
CA ILE A 11 -6.00 37.83 11.16
C ILE A 11 -6.40 36.87 10.03
N LEU A 12 -6.50 37.35 8.78
CA LEU A 12 -6.81 36.50 7.62
C LEU A 12 -5.60 35.76 7.02
N LEU A 13 -4.39 35.98 7.54
CA LEU A 13 -3.15 35.33 7.08
C LEU A 13 -2.70 34.18 7.98
N PHE A 14 -3.47 33.81 9.00
CA PHE A 14 -3.16 32.72 9.94
C PHE A 14 -4.19 31.57 9.93
N SER A 15 -4.94 31.43 8.84
CA SER A 15 -5.87 30.32 8.62
C SER A 15 -5.71 29.71 7.24
N VAL A 16 -4.46 29.54 6.80
CA VAL A 16 -4.12 28.42 5.92
C VAL A 16 -3.71 27.29 6.87
N SER A 17 -4.71 26.54 7.33
CA SER A 17 -4.46 25.21 7.84
C SER A 17 -3.80 24.43 6.71
N LEU A 18 -2.48 24.30 6.78
CA LEU A 18 -1.75 23.19 6.18
C LEU A 18 -2.33 21.91 6.80
N ILE A 19 -3.47 21.45 6.28
CA ILE A 19 -3.72 20.02 6.16
C ILE A 19 -2.96 19.59 4.89
N ALA A 20 -1.66 19.85 4.86
CA ALA A 20 -0.79 18.93 4.16
C ALA A 20 -0.81 17.71 5.07
N GLY A 21 -1.69 16.75 4.76
CA GLY A 21 -1.54 15.41 5.31
C GLY A 21 -0.08 15.05 5.11
N THR A 22 0.68 14.95 6.21
CA THR A 22 2.04 14.44 6.15
C THR A 22 1.90 12.97 5.83
N HIS A 23 1.65 12.65 4.55
CA HIS A 23 1.83 11.30 4.06
C HIS A 23 3.26 10.95 4.43
N SER A 24 3.37 10.04 5.38
CA SER A 24 4.65 9.55 5.82
C SER A 24 5.18 8.74 4.65
N PHE A 25 6.02 9.36 3.82
CA PHE A 25 6.69 8.69 2.73
C PHE A 25 7.71 7.71 3.34
N ARG A 26 7.19 6.55 3.73
CA ARG A 26 7.86 5.47 4.45
C ARG A 26 7.41 4.16 3.85
N ILE A 27 8.27 3.15 3.85
CA ILE A 27 7.89 1.83 3.37
C ILE A 27 6.60 1.33 4.06
N GLY A 28 5.68 0.77 3.29
CA GLY A 28 4.54 0.04 3.83
C GLY A 28 4.86 -1.44 4.05
N ILE A 29 3.97 -2.16 4.71
CA ILE A 29 4.09 -3.61 4.85
C ILE A 29 2.76 -4.32 4.59
N ASN A 30 2.81 -5.47 3.92
CA ASN A 30 1.64 -6.32 3.74
C ASN A 30 1.45 -7.17 5.01
N TYR A 31 0.29 -7.03 5.65
CA TYR A 31 -0.15 -7.91 6.74
C TYR A 31 -1.02 -9.03 6.13
N GLY A 32 -0.35 -10.01 5.54
CA GLY A 32 -0.95 -11.26 5.07
C GLY A 32 -1.37 -12.14 6.25
N ARG A 33 -2.44 -12.92 6.05
CA ARG A 33 -3.08 -13.75 7.08
C ARG A 33 -3.52 -15.12 6.58
N VAL A 34 -2.92 -15.61 5.49
CA VAL A 34 -3.15 -16.98 5.00
C VAL A 34 -2.26 -17.94 5.79
N ALA A 35 -2.56 -18.06 7.09
CA ALA A 35 -1.84 -18.87 8.06
C ALA A 35 -2.70 -19.19 9.28
N ASP A 36 -2.33 -20.23 10.04
CA ASP A 36 -3.05 -20.64 11.27
C ASP A 36 -2.30 -20.43 12.59
N ASP A 37 -1.07 -19.90 12.54
CA ASP A 37 -0.17 -19.73 13.68
C ASP A 37 0.18 -18.26 14.00
N LEU A 38 -0.49 -17.30 13.35
CA LEU A 38 -0.22 -15.87 13.51
C LEU A 38 -0.71 -15.31 14.87
N PRO A 39 -0.08 -14.23 15.38
CA PRO A 39 -0.59 -13.52 16.55
C PRO A 39 -1.94 -12.85 16.28
N THR A 40 -2.66 -12.52 17.36
CA THR A 40 -3.92 -11.77 17.25
C THR A 40 -3.72 -10.40 16.62
N PRO A 41 -4.73 -9.86 15.88
CA PRO A 41 -4.64 -8.55 15.25
C PRO A 41 -4.18 -7.42 16.19
N SER A 42 -4.66 -7.37 17.43
CA SER A 42 -4.25 -6.34 18.41
C SER A 42 -2.76 -6.42 18.77
N ARG A 43 -2.22 -7.64 18.87
CA ARG A 43 -0.79 -7.86 19.12
C ARG A 43 0.04 -7.45 17.91
N VAL A 44 -0.44 -7.76 16.71
CA VAL A 44 0.20 -7.36 15.45
C VAL A 44 0.18 -5.84 15.26
N ALA A 45 -0.94 -5.16 15.52
CA ALA A 45 -1.03 -3.70 15.43
C ALA A 45 -0.04 -3.01 16.38
N SER A 46 0.03 -3.48 17.64
CA SER A 46 1.01 -2.99 18.61
C SER A 46 2.45 -3.23 18.16
N PHE A 47 2.71 -4.39 17.56
CA PHE A 47 4.02 -4.75 17.02
C PHE A 47 4.42 -3.83 15.86
N ILE A 48 3.53 -3.61 14.88
CA ILE A 48 3.76 -2.69 13.76
C ILE A 48 4.08 -1.27 14.24
N VAL A 49 3.34 -0.76 15.23
CA VAL A 49 3.62 0.55 15.84
C VAL A 49 5.01 0.57 16.48
N SER A 50 5.39 -0.51 17.19
CA SER A 50 6.74 -0.63 17.78
C SER A 50 7.86 -0.68 16.72
N LEU A 51 7.53 -1.11 15.50
CA LEU A 51 8.44 -1.15 14.35
C LEU A 51 8.56 0.21 13.62
N ASN A 52 7.81 1.23 14.06
CA ASN A 52 7.71 2.53 13.40
C ASN A 52 7.23 2.46 11.93
N ILE A 53 6.52 1.38 11.59
CA ILE A 53 5.85 1.20 10.31
C ILE A 53 4.54 1.98 10.35
N SER A 54 4.35 2.88 9.40
CA SER A 54 3.20 3.80 9.38
C SER A 54 2.15 3.45 8.32
N ARG A 55 2.39 2.44 7.48
CA ARG A 55 1.47 2.04 6.40
C ARG A 55 1.36 0.53 6.32
N VAL A 56 0.14 0.03 6.29
CA VAL A 56 -0.16 -1.41 6.25
C VAL A 56 -1.19 -1.68 5.16
N ARG A 57 -0.96 -2.75 4.39
CA ARG A 57 -1.94 -3.29 3.47
C ARG A 57 -2.49 -4.61 4.00
N ILE A 58 -3.80 -4.71 4.07
CA ILE A 58 -4.54 -5.95 4.32
C ILE A 58 -5.38 -6.31 3.08
N TYR A 59 -5.74 -7.58 2.95
CA TYR A 59 -6.35 -8.14 1.72
C TYR A 59 -7.87 -8.27 1.77
N ASP A 60 -8.48 -7.81 2.86
CA ASP A 60 -9.91 -7.85 3.14
C ASP A 60 -10.29 -6.61 3.99
N ALA A 61 -11.50 -6.61 4.54
CA ALA A 61 -12.02 -5.59 5.46
C ALA A 61 -12.44 -6.19 6.81
N ASP A 62 -11.61 -7.09 7.36
CA ASP A 62 -11.89 -7.78 8.62
C ASP A 62 -12.09 -6.80 9.79
N PRO A 63 -13.25 -6.82 10.47
CA PRO A 63 -13.57 -5.91 11.55
C PRO A 63 -12.60 -6.01 12.75
N GLU A 64 -12.08 -7.20 13.06
CA GLU A 64 -11.14 -7.40 14.17
C GLU A 64 -9.82 -6.67 13.89
N VAL A 65 -9.35 -6.71 12.64
CA VAL A 65 -8.14 -5.99 12.22
C VAL A 65 -8.39 -4.49 12.19
N LEU A 66 -9.50 -4.04 11.61
CA LEU A 66 -9.82 -2.61 11.56
C LEU A 66 -9.90 -2.00 12.97
N LEU A 67 -10.47 -2.71 13.93
CA LEU A 67 -10.51 -2.31 15.34
C LEU A 67 -9.13 -2.37 16.01
N ALA A 68 -8.31 -3.37 15.70
CA ALA A 68 -6.96 -3.47 16.24
C ALA A 68 -6.07 -2.28 15.86
N PHE A 69 -6.29 -1.68 14.69
CA PHE A 69 -5.57 -0.48 14.23
C PHE A 69 -6.22 0.85 14.66
N ALA A 70 -7.33 0.82 15.39
CA ALA A 70 -7.99 2.03 15.88
C ALA A 70 -7.05 2.89 16.74
N ASN A 71 -7.01 4.19 16.46
CA ASN A 71 -6.20 5.21 17.15
C ASN A 71 -4.68 4.97 17.11
N THR A 72 -4.18 4.06 16.26
CA THR A 72 -2.74 3.82 16.09
C THR A 72 -2.06 4.87 15.21
N GLY A 73 -2.83 5.56 14.36
CA GLY A 73 -2.33 6.49 13.35
C GLY A 73 -1.73 5.82 12.10
N VAL A 74 -1.62 4.48 12.07
CA VAL A 74 -1.14 3.71 10.90
C VAL A 74 -2.15 3.83 9.76
N GLU A 75 -1.69 4.21 8.58
CA GLU A 75 -2.50 4.24 7.35
C GLU A 75 -2.81 2.80 6.91
N LEU A 76 -4.09 2.51 6.67
CA LEU A 76 -4.55 1.22 6.16
C LEU A 76 -5.00 1.32 4.70
N THR A 77 -4.40 0.47 3.87
CA THR A 77 -4.97 0.04 2.60
C THR A 77 -5.72 -1.27 2.85
N ILE A 78 -7.02 -1.29 2.57
CA ILE A 78 -7.87 -2.47 2.78
C ILE A 78 -8.27 -3.08 1.44
N GLY A 79 -8.57 -4.38 1.43
CA GLY A 79 -8.90 -5.11 0.22
C GLY A 79 -10.37 -5.51 0.16
N LEU A 80 -10.90 -5.62 -1.06
CA LEU A 80 -12.03 -6.49 -1.34
C LEU A 80 -11.48 -7.77 -1.96
N GLU A 81 -11.78 -8.92 -1.37
CA GLU A 81 -11.44 -10.20 -1.95
C GLU A 81 -12.08 -10.40 -3.33
N ASN A 82 -11.34 -11.01 -4.25
CA ASN A 82 -11.74 -11.24 -5.65
C ASN A 82 -13.14 -11.86 -5.80
N LYS A 83 -13.50 -12.80 -4.91
CA LYS A 83 -14.79 -13.52 -4.93
C LYS A 83 -16.02 -12.62 -4.72
N TYR A 84 -15.83 -11.38 -4.25
CA TYR A 84 -16.92 -10.44 -3.99
C TYR A 84 -17.06 -9.33 -5.05
N ILE A 85 -16.17 -9.28 -6.05
CA ILE A 85 -16.16 -8.20 -7.05
C ILE A 85 -17.49 -8.13 -7.81
N GLU A 86 -18.01 -9.27 -8.28
CA GLU A 86 -19.25 -9.30 -9.06
C GLU A 86 -20.45 -8.77 -8.28
N ASN A 87 -20.52 -9.04 -6.97
CA ASN A 87 -21.59 -8.56 -6.11
C ASN A 87 -21.65 -7.03 -6.07
N LEU A 88 -20.50 -6.35 -6.13
CA LEU A 88 -20.44 -4.88 -6.08
C LEU A 88 -20.74 -4.20 -7.42
N THR A 89 -21.03 -4.96 -8.48
CA THR A 89 -21.61 -4.37 -9.70
C THR A 89 -23.05 -3.89 -9.48
N ASP A 90 -23.72 -4.40 -8.44
CA ASP A 90 -24.99 -3.84 -7.93
C ASP A 90 -24.66 -2.64 -7.01
N PRO A 91 -25.11 -1.42 -7.36
CA PRO A 91 -24.86 -0.23 -6.55
C PRO A 91 -25.40 -0.32 -5.12
N ALA A 92 -26.50 -1.05 -4.88
CA ALA A 92 -27.05 -1.24 -3.54
C ALA A 92 -26.11 -2.10 -2.68
N GLN A 93 -25.59 -3.18 -3.25
CA GLN A 93 -24.62 -4.06 -2.58
C GLN A 93 -23.30 -3.34 -2.32
N ALA A 94 -22.85 -2.50 -3.25
CA ALA A 94 -21.66 -1.66 -3.03
C ALA A 94 -21.86 -0.66 -1.89
N GLN A 95 -23.02 -0.02 -1.85
CA GLN A 95 -23.36 0.91 -0.77
C GLN A 95 -23.43 0.19 0.59
N ASP A 96 -24.06 -0.98 0.63
CA ASP A 96 -24.16 -1.79 1.85
C ASP A 96 -22.79 -2.27 2.31
N TRP A 97 -21.94 -2.71 1.39
CA TRP A 97 -20.57 -3.12 1.71
C TRP A 97 -19.76 -1.98 2.33
N VAL A 98 -19.80 -0.76 1.78
CA VAL A 98 -19.10 0.40 2.35
C VAL A 98 -19.66 0.77 3.73
N LYS A 99 -20.99 0.80 3.88
CA LYS A 99 -21.65 1.13 5.16
C LYS A 99 -21.35 0.12 6.26
N GLN A 100 -21.16 -1.15 5.92
CA GLN A 100 -20.94 -2.21 6.90
C GLN A 100 -19.45 -2.42 7.22
N ASN A 101 -18.58 -2.35 6.20
CA ASN A 101 -17.19 -2.79 6.33
C ASN A 101 -16.18 -1.63 6.39
N VAL A 102 -16.58 -0.39 6.06
CA VAL A 102 -15.66 0.75 5.99
C VAL A 102 -16.10 1.87 6.91
N ALA A 103 -17.30 2.43 6.67
CA ALA A 103 -17.79 3.63 7.35
C ALA A 103 -17.77 3.57 8.90
N PRO A 104 -18.03 2.43 9.56
CA PRO A 104 -18.01 2.36 11.03
C PRO A 104 -16.63 2.61 11.64
N TYR A 105 -15.55 2.42 10.88
CA TYR A 105 -14.18 2.44 11.38
C TYR A 105 -13.44 3.75 11.11
N THR A 106 -13.89 4.57 10.14
CA THR A 106 -13.12 5.72 9.63
C THR A 106 -12.85 6.83 10.65
N ASN A 107 -13.61 6.89 11.75
CA ASN A 107 -13.41 7.86 12.83
C ASN A 107 -12.19 7.54 13.72
N GLN A 108 -11.77 6.28 13.78
CA GLN A 108 -10.71 5.82 14.68
C GLN A 108 -9.57 5.15 13.92
N THR A 109 -9.88 4.49 12.81
CA THR A 109 -8.93 3.75 11.98
C THR A 109 -8.66 4.54 10.71
N ASN A 110 -7.37 4.81 10.44
CA ASN A 110 -6.94 5.64 9.33
C ASN A 110 -6.94 4.85 8.01
N ILE A 111 -8.13 4.51 7.51
CA ILE A 111 -8.30 3.89 6.20
C ILE A 111 -8.07 4.96 5.13
N THR A 112 -7.09 4.75 4.25
CA THR A 112 -6.71 5.71 3.20
C THR A 112 -6.97 5.20 1.80
N MET A 113 -7.12 3.88 1.61
CA MET A 113 -7.33 3.29 0.30
C MET A 113 -8.08 1.96 0.36
N ILE A 114 -8.91 1.70 -0.65
CA ILE A 114 -9.59 0.42 -0.89
C ILE A 114 -9.09 -0.14 -2.22
N THR A 115 -8.55 -1.36 -2.20
CA THR A 115 -8.23 -2.12 -3.42
C THR A 115 -9.37 -3.05 -3.77
N ILE A 116 -10.02 -2.82 -4.91
CA ILE A 116 -11.04 -3.73 -5.46
C ILE A 116 -10.32 -4.87 -6.17
N GLY A 117 -10.24 -6.01 -5.49
CA GLY A 117 -9.50 -7.17 -5.98
C GLY A 117 -7.98 -7.04 -5.90
N ASN A 118 -7.33 -8.15 -6.21
CA ASN A 118 -5.90 -8.32 -6.32
C ASN A 118 -5.58 -9.23 -7.52
N GLU A 119 -4.78 -8.72 -8.46
CA GLU A 119 -4.29 -9.43 -9.65
C GLU A 119 -5.37 -10.03 -10.56
N VAL A 120 -6.55 -9.41 -10.60
CA VAL A 120 -7.74 -9.90 -11.32
C VAL A 120 -7.46 -10.10 -12.82
N LEU A 121 -6.76 -9.16 -13.46
CA LEU A 121 -6.51 -9.16 -14.90
C LEU A 121 -5.48 -10.22 -15.37
N THR A 122 -4.82 -10.91 -14.44
CA THR A 122 -3.95 -12.06 -14.73
C THR A 122 -4.57 -13.38 -14.28
N GLY A 123 -5.80 -13.36 -13.76
CA GLY A 123 -6.58 -14.55 -13.48
C GLY A 123 -7.19 -15.18 -14.73
N ASN A 124 -8.01 -16.21 -14.53
CA ASN A 124 -8.69 -16.92 -15.63
C ASN A 124 -10.20 -16.65 -15.68
N ASP A 125 -10.70 -15.75 -14.84
CA ASP A 125 -12.13 -15.45 -14.72
C ASP A 125 -12.49 -14.16 -15.47
N ILE A 126 -13.02 -14.33 -16.69
CA ILE A 126 -13.43 -13.23 -17.56
C ILE A 126 -14.59 -12.43 -16.94
N SER A 127 -15.51 -13.10 -16.24
CA SER A 127 -16.66 -12.43 -15.60
C SER A 127 -16.18 -11.46 -14.53
N MET A 128 -15.19 -11.88 -13.75
CA MET A 128 -14.54 -11.04 -12.75
C MET A 128 -13.78 -9.86 -13.38
N MET A 129 -13.06 -10.07 -14.49
CA MET A 129 -12.37 -8.99 -15.21
C MET A 129 -13.33 -7.92 -15.70
N ILE A 130 -14.47 -8.33 -16.28
CA ILE A 130 -15.53 -7.42 -16.76
C ILE A 130 -16.17 -6.67 -15.57
N SER A 131 -16.34 -7.33 -14.44
CA SER A 131 -16.98 -6.77 -13.24
C SER A 131 -16.10 -5.79 -12.47
N LEU A 132 -14.79 -5.78 -12.71
CA LEU A 132 -13.82 -5.01 -11.93
C LEU A 132 -14.08 -3.50 -11.95
N LEU A 133 -14.16 -2.90 -13.14
CA LEU A 133 -14.37 -1.45 -13.27
C LEU A 133 -15.74 -1.00 -12.73
N PRO A 134 -16.87 -1.66 -13.05
CA PRO A 134 -18.17 -1.33 -12.44
C PRO A 134 -18.15 -1.40 -10.90
N ALA A 135 -17.50 -2.40 -10.31
CA ALA A 135 -17.35 -2.51 -8.86
C ALA A 135 -16.55 -1.33 -8.27
N MET A 136 -15.44 -0.94 -8.91
CA MET A 136 -14.66 0.25 -8.52
C MET A 136 -15.49 1.53 -8.55
N GLN A 137 -16.27 1.73 -9.62
CA GLN A 137 -17.14 2.89 -9.79
C GLN A 137 -18.24 2.94 -8.72
N ASN A 138 -18.87 1.81 -8.42
CA ASN A 138 -19.92 1.74 -7.40
C ASN A 138 -19.39 1.98 -5.99
N VAL A 139 -18.20 1.44 -5.65
CA VAL A 139 -17.56 1.70 -4.34
C VAL A 139 -17.16 3.17 -4.22
N GLN A 140 -16.57 3.77 -5.27
CA GLN A 140 -16.26 5.20 -5.28
C GLN A 140 -17.51 6.06 -5.07
N LYS A 141 -18.61 5.72 -5.75
CA LYS A 141 -19.89 6.41 -5.58
C LYS A 141 -20.41 6.27 -4.15
N ALA A 142 -20.38 5.06 -3.58
CA ALA A 142 -20.81 4.83 -2.20
C ALA A 142 -19.98 5.62 -1.19
N LEU A 143 -18.66 5.74 -1.38
CA LEU A 143 -17.81 6.62 -0.57
C LEU A 143 -18.19 8.09 -0.73
N ALA A 144 -18.46 8.55 -1.96
CA ALA A 144 -18.87 9.92 -2.23
C ALA A 144 -20.22 10.28 -1.58
N ASP A 145 -21.20 9.38 -1.65
CA ASP A 145 -22.50 9.53 -1.01
C ASP A 145 -22.38 9.65 0.53
N LEU A 146 -21.33 9.08 1.13
CA LEU A 146 -21.02 9.15 2.56
C LEU A 146 -20.04 10.28 2.92
N GLY A 147 -19.56 11.07 1.94
CA GLY A 147 -18.59 12.13 2.16
C GLY A 147 -17.16 11.63 2.45
N LEU A 148 -16.84 10.37 2.13
CA LEU A 148 -15.56 9.72 2.40
C LEU A 148 -14.61 9.72 1.19
N SER A 149 -15.08 10.09 0.00
CA SER A 149 -14.30 10.01 -1.25
C SER A 149 -13.10 10.95 -1.34
N GLN A 150 -12.99 11.93 -0.45
CA GLN A 150 -11.81 12.79 -0.33
C GLN A 150 -10.74 12.23 0.62
N GLN A 151 -11.11 11.26 1.47
CA GLN A 151 -10.22 10.63 2.44
C GLN A 151 -9.73 9.25 1.95
N ILE A 152 -10.59 8.53 1.22
CA ILE A 152 -10.36 7.14 0.85
C ILE A 152 -10.31 7.00 -0.67
N TYR A 153 -9.12 6.65 -1.18
CA TYR A 153 -8.94 6.34 -2.60
C TYR A 153 -9.47 4.96 -2.96
N VAL A 154 -9.92 4.79 -4.20
CA VAL A 154 -10.32 3.48 -4.75
C VAL A 154 -9.42 3.15 -5.93
N SER A 155 -8.79 1.97 -5.88
CA SER A 155 -7.98 1.47 -6.99
C SER A 155 -8.06 -0.06 -7.03
N THR A 156 -7.25 -0.70 -7.87
CA THR A 156 -7.12 -2.16 -7.96
C THR A 156 -5.65 -2.52 -8.12
N ALA A 157 -5.19 -3.56 -7.43
CA ALA A 157 -3.81 -4.00 -7.48
C ALA A 157 -3.60 -4.95 -8.67
N HIS A 158 -2.74 -4.58 -9.62
CA HIS A 158 -2.43 -5.39 -10.77
C HIS A 158 -1.19 -6.28 -10.54
N SER A 159 -1.14 -7.47 -11.12
CA SER A 159 0.12 -8.21 -11.23
C SER A 159 1.01 -7.56 -12.28
N TYR A 160 2.34 -7.57 -12.12
CA TYR A 160 3.27 -7.21 -13.20
C TYR A 160 3.05 -8.06 -14.48
N GLY A 161 2.41 -9.22 -14.35
CA GLY A 161 2.03 -10.07 -15.48
C GLY A 161 1.06 -9.45 -16.48
N ILE A 162 0.52 -8.25 -16.26
CA ILE A 162 -0.26 -7.52 -17.28
C ILE A 162 0.61 -6.90 -18.40
N MET A 163 1.94 -6.86 -18.21
CA MET A 163 2.88 -6.34 -19.21
C MET A 163 3.10 -7.35 -20.34
N ALA A 164 3.16 -6.85 -21.58
CA ALA A 164 3.59 -7.63 -22.76
C ALA A 164 5.06 -7.38 -23.09
N VAL A 165 5.44 -6.10 -23.18
CA VAL A 165 6.83 -5.68 -23.34
C VAL A 165 7.24 -4.91 -22.09
N SER A 166 8.40 -5.23 -21.53
CA SER A 166 8.97 -4.54 -20.38
C SER A 166 10.47 -4.22 -20.53
N PHE A 167 11.08 -4.64 -21.65
CA PHE A 167 12.47 -4.34 -21.96
C PHE A 167 12.64 -3.98 -23.46
N PRO A 168 13.36 -2.88 -23.78
CA PRO A 168 13.81 -1.85 -22.85
C PRO A 168 12.61 -1.11 -22.21
N PRO A 169 12.77 -0.52 -21.00
CA PRO A 169 11.66 0.12 -20.28
C PRO A 169 10.87 1.14 -21.11
N SER A 170 11.51 1.91 -21.98
CA SER A 170 10.84 2.91 -22.83
C SER A 170 9.86 2.33 -23.84
N LEU A 171 9.90 1.02 -24.10
CA LEU A 171 8.97 0.30 -24.97
C LEU A 171 7.91 -0.48 -24.18
N GLY A 172 7.76 -0.19 -22.89
CA GLY A 172 6.76 -0.80 -22.04
C GLY A 172 5.38 -0.77 -22.71
N THR A 173 4.72 -1.92 -22.78
CA THR A 173 3.33 -2.03 -23.26
C THR A 173 2.57 -3.06 -22.45
N PHE A 174 1.27 -2.83 -22.26
CA PHE A 174 0.37 -3.82 -21.69
C PHE A 174 -0.02 -4.88 -22.73
N LYS A 175 -0.45 -6.05 -22.25
CA LYS A 175 -0.99 -7.09 -23.13
C LYS A 175 -2.23 -6.61 -23.88
N LEU A 176 -2.29 -6.95 -25.17
CA LEU A 176 -3.30 -6.43 -26.10
C LEU A 176 -4.73 -6.82 -25.69
N ASP A 177 -4.92 -8.03 -25.18
CA ASP A 177 -6.19 -8.56 -24.68
C ASP A 177 -6.66 -7.90 -23.37
N LEU A 178 -5.78 -7.12 -22.70
CA LEU A 178 -6.10 -6.40 -21.47
C LEU A 178 -6.35 -4.90 -21.69
N VAL A 179 -6.12 -4.39 -22.91
CA VAL A 179 -6.14 -2.94 -23.20
C VAL A 179 -7.48 -2.32 -22.85
N ASP A 180 -8.60 -2.91 -23.27
CA ASP A 180 -9.93 -2.33 -23.04
C ASP A 180 -10.26 -2.20 -21.54
N TYR A 181 -9.87 -3.19 -20.73
CA TYR A 181 -10.02 -3.13 -19.27
C TYR A 181 -9.16 -2.02 -18.65
N LEU A 182 -7.88 -1.95 -19.07
CA LEU A 182 -6.91 -1.00 -18.53
C LEU A 182 -7.24 0.45 -18.91
N VAL A 183 -7.71 0.70 -20.13
CA VAL A 183 -8.15 2.04 -20.57
C VAL A 183 -9.28 2.54 -19.66
N GLY A 184 -10.31 1.73 -19.43
CA GLY A 184 -11.42 2.10 -18.55
C GLY A 184 -10.99 2.36 -17.10
N ILE A 185 -10.07 1.55 -16.58
CA ILE A 185 -9.49 1.74 -15.24
C ILE A 185 -8.66 3.02 -15.18
N LEU A 186 -7.79 3.30 -16.15
CA LEU A 186 -6.98 4.53 -16.18
C LEU A 186 -7.86 5.79 -16.23
N VAL A 187 -8.95 5.76 -17.00
CA VAL A 187 -9.92 6.86 -17.02
C VAL A 187 -10.53 7.08 -15.63
N PHE A 188 -10.98 6.01 -14.98
CA PHE A 188 -11.53 6.08 -13.63
C PHE A 188 -10.50 6.60 -12.60
N LEU A 189 -9.28 6.08 -12.64
CA LEU A 189 -8.20 6.46 -11.73
C LEU A 189 -7.84 7.94 -11.90
N SER A 190 -7.79 8.45 -13.13
CA SER A 190 -7.58 9.88 -13.36
C SER A 190 -8.72 10.75 -12.85
N GLN A 191 -9.97 10.33 -13.02
CA GLN A 191 -11.15 11.09 -12.56
C GLN A 191 -11.25 11.15 -11.04
N THR A 192 -10.69 10.15 -10.35
CA THR A 192 -10.69 10.03 -8.89
C THR A 192 -9.36 10.39 -8.26
N GLU A 193 -8.38 10.81 -9.07
CA GLU A 193 -6.99 11.09 -8.68
C GLU A 193 -6.34 9.94 -7.89
N SER A 194 -6.77 8.70 -8.17
CA SER A 194 -6.28 7.49 -7.51
C SER A 194 -5.02 6.95 -8.20
N PRO A 195 -4.09 6.34 -7.44
CA PRO A 195 -2.86 5.79 -7.98
C PRO A 195 -3.10 4.52 -8.81
N PHE A 196 -2.18 4.24 -9.74
CA PHE A 196 -2.08 2.95 -10.40
C PHE A 196 -1.29 2.00 -9.51
N LEU A 197 -1.89 0.88 -9.11
CA LEU A 197 -1.28 -0.06 -8.16
C LEU A 197 -0.75 -1.29 -8.89
N ILE A 198 0.49 -1.66 -8.59
CA ILE A 198 1.16 -2.79 -9.25
C ILE A 198 1.93 -3.64 -8.23
N ASN A 199 1.74 -4.94 -8.26
CA ASN A 199 2.55 -5.92 -7.56
C ASN A 199 3.73 -6.26 -8.47
N THR A 200 4.94 -5.90 -8.07
CA THR A 200 6.14 -6.06 -8.91
C THR A 200 7.21 -6.76 -8.10
N ASN A 201 7.64 -7.93 -8.55
CA ASN A 201 8.66 -8.69 -7.85
C ASN A 201 9.84 -9.07 -8.78
N PRO A 202 10.95 -8.31 -8.72
CA PRO A 202 12.19 -8.63 -9.42
C PRO A 202 12.73 -10.05 -9.19
N TYR A 203 12.38 -10.71 -8.07
CA TYR A 203 12.76 -12.10 -7.79
C TYR A 203 12.35 -13.04 -8.93
N PHE A 204 11.14 -12.89 -9.48
CA PHE A 204 10.63 -13.81 -10.49
C PHE A 204 11.45 -13.77 -11.77
N ALA A 205 11.89 -12.59 -12.22
CA ALA A 205 12.76 -12.48 -13.38
C ALA A 205 14.11 -13.19 -13.18
N TYR A 206 14.72 -13.04 -12.00
CA TYR A 206 15.96 -13.76 -11.68
C TYR A 206 15.76 -15.26 -11.56
N ARG A 207 14.67 -15.70 -10.90
CA ARG A 207 14.35 -17.11 -10.74
C ARG A 207 14.18 -17.80 -12.09
N ASP A 208 13.50 -17.13 -13.02
CA ASP A 208 13.11 -17.71 -14.31
C ASP A 208 14.25 -17.67 -15.34
N ASP A 209 15.17 -16.70 -15.25
CA ASP A 209 16.34 -16.59 -16.14
C ASP A 209 17.62 -16.13 -15.40
N PRO A 210 18.19 -16.97 -14.52
CA PRO A 210 19.36 -16.60 -13.71
C PRO A 210 20.65 -16.49 -14.51
N GLU A 211 20.68 -16.97 -15.76
CA GLU A 211 21.84 -16.89 -16.65
C GLU A 211 21.99 -15.51 -17.26
N HIS A 212 20.87 -14.83 -17.57
CA HIS A 212 20.89 -13.51 -18.20
C HIS A 212 20.46 -12.38 -17.25
N VAL A 213 19.67 -12.69 -16.22
CA VAL A 213 19.29 -11.71 -15.19
C VAL A 213 20.31 -11.71 -14.06
N SER A 214 21.01 -10.59 -13.88
CA SER A 214 21.97 -10.43 -12.79
C SER A 214 21.27 -10.38 -11.43
N LEU A 215 21.69 -11.26 -10.51
CA LEU A 215 21.22 -11.22 -9.13
C LEU A 215 21.49 -9.85 -8.48
N LYS A 216 22.65 -9.24 -8.74
CA LYS A 216 22.98 -7.93 -8.15
C LYS A 216 22.04 -6.82 -8.63
N TYR A 217 21.62 -6.88 -9.89
CA TYR A 217 20.66 -5.95 -10.49
C TYR A 217 19.27 -6.06 -9.84
N VAL A 218 18.87 -7.27 -9.48
CA VAL A 218 17.62 -7.54 -8.75
C VAL A 218 17.70 -7.13 -7.28
N LEU A 219 18.87 -7.23 -6.65
CA LEU A 219 19.09 -6.93 -5.23
C LEU A 219 19.47 -5.46 -4.93
N PHE A 220 19.43 -4.55 -5.91
CA PHE A 220 19.92 -3.16 -5.79
C PHE A 220 21.41 -3.04 -5.42
N GLU A 221 22.19 -4.10 -5.62
CA GLU A 221 23.62 -4.15 -5.31
C GLU A 221 24.44 -3.53 -6.45
N PRO A 222 25.67 -3.04 -6.20
CA PRO A 222 26.52 -2.48 -7.26
C PRO A 222 26.72 -3.44 -8.44
N ASN A 223 26.28 -3.01 -9.62
CA ASN A 223 26.31 -3.76 -10.86
C ASN A 223 26.43 -2.82 -12.06
N PRO A 224 26.75 -3.32 -13.27
CA PRO A 224 26.86 -2.48 -14.46
C PRO A 224 25.57 -1.78 -14.91
N GLY A 225 24.41 -2.14 -14.34
CA GLY A 225 23.09 -1.65 -14.71
C GLY A 225 22.67 -2.05 -16.13
N GLN A 226 21.58 -1.44 -16.59
CA GLN A 226 21.07 -1.57 -17.95
C GLN A 226 20.78 -0.16 -18.48
N THR A 227 21.29 0.17 -19.65
CA THR A 227 20.98 1.44 -20.32
C THR A 227 19.93 1.18 -21.38
N ASP A 228 18.82 1.90 -21.27
CA ASP A 228 17.77 1.90 -22.29
C ASP A 228 18.31 2.50 -23.60
N PRO A 229 18.32 1.76 -24.71
CA PRO A 229 18.99 2.18 -25.95
C PRO A 229 18.24 3.30 -26.69
N ILE A 230 16.99 3.62 -26.30
CA ILE A 230 16.16 4.62 -26.96
C ILE A 230 16.24 5.94 -26.20
N THR A 231 16.07 5.87 -24.88
CA THR A 231 16.05 7.07 -24.02
C THR A 231 17.40 7.41 -23.42
N ASN A 232 18.38 6.48 -23.50
CA ASN A 232 19.67 6.57 -22.84
C ASN A 232 19.59 6.68 -21.30
N LEU A 233 18.43 6.36 -20.72
CA LEU A 233 18.24 6.29 -19.27
C LEU A 233 18.96 5.05 -18.71
N HIS A 234 19.69 5.24 -17.63
CA HIS A 234 20.44 4.18 -16.97
C HIS A 234 19.69 3.67 -15.74
N TYR A 235 19.44 2.38 -15.71
CA TYR A 235 18.78 1.67 -14.62
C TYR A 235 19.83 0.87 -13.87
N ASP A 236 20.07 1.22 -12.60
CA ASP A 236 21.00 0.49 -11.73
C ASP A 236 20.32 -0.71 -11.04
N ASN A 237 19.00 -0.82 -11.10
CA ASN A 237 18.22 -1.91 -10.51
C ASN A 237 16.96 -2.25 -11.33
N MET A 238 16.49 -3.48 -11.18
CA MET A 238 15.35 -3.99 -11.93
C MET A 238 14.02 -3.36 -11.54
N LEU A 239 13.78 -3.05 -10.25
CA LEU A 239 12.50 -2.48 -9.83
C LEU A 239 12.25 -1.14 -10.53
N TYR A 240 13.28 -0.30 -10.70
CA TYR A 240 13.17 0.98 -11.39
C TYR A 240 12.85 0.78 -12.87
N ALA A 241 13.54 -0.17 -13.53
CA ALA A 241 13.25 -0.51 -14.92
C ALA A 241 11.82 -1.03 -15.10
N GLN A 242 11.35 -1.89 -14.19
CA GLN A 242 10.00 -2.42 -14.22
C GLN A 242 8.95 -1.32 -14.02
N THR A 243 9.21 -0.39 -13.09
CA THR A 243 8.35 0.76 -12.82
C THR A 243 8.24 1.68 -14.04
N ASP A 244 9.36 1.98 -14.68
CA ASP A 244 9.38 2.85 -15.86
C ASP A 244 8.81 2.18 -17.11
N ALA A 245 8.86 0.84 -17.18
CA ALA A 245 8.10 0.11 -18.18
C ALA A 245 6.58 0.26 -17.97
N VAL A 246 6.08 0.25 -16.73
CA VAL A 246 4.66 0.52 -16.45
C VAL A 246 4.30 1.95 -16.83
N TYR A 247 5.12 2.93 -16.44
CA TYR A 247 4.91 4.32 -16.88
C TYR A 247 4.88 4.45 -18.40
N SER A 248 5.81 3.80 -19.09
CA SER A 248 5.85 3.82 -20.56
C SER A 248 4.63 3.14 -21.18
N ALA A 249 4.12 2.06 -20.58
CA ALA A 249 2.91 1.39 -21.04
C ALA A 249 1.65 2.24 -20.84
N ILE A 250 1.56 2.96 -19.71
CA ILE A 250 0.51 3.95 -19.47
C ILE A 250 0.61 5.05 -20.54
N ASP A 251 1.78 5.67 -20.69
CA ASP A 251 2.02 6.75 -21.66
C ASP A 251 1.71 6.30 -23.11
N ALA A 252 2.03 5.04 -23.47
CA ALA A 252 1.71 4.46 -24.77
C ALA A 252 0.20 4.31 -24.97
N LEU A 253 -0.54 3.79 -23.98
CA LEU A 253 -2.01 3.75 -24.07
C LEU A 253 -2.60 5.15 -24.26
N TYR A 254 -2.11 6.13 -23.48
CA TYR A 254 -2.51 7.53 -23.62
C TYR A 254 -2.31 8.07 -25.03
N ALA A 255 -1.15 7.83 -25.64
CA ALA A 255 -0.86 8.29 -26.98
C ALA A 255 -1.83 7.72 -28.05
N HIS A 256 -2.48 6.59 -27.77
CA HIS A 256 -3.41 5.91 -28.68
C HIS A 256 -4.90 6.13 -28.35
N MET A 257 -5.24 6.74 -27.20
CA MET A 257 -6.63 7.06 -26.86
C MET A 257 -7.17 8.22 -27.70
N ASP A 258 -8.50 8.27 -27.89
CA ASP A 258 -9.18 9.38 -28.57
C ASP A 258 -8.78 10.72 -27.90
N SER A 259 -8.48 11.73 -28.73
CA SER A 259 -8.20 13.11 -28.31
C SER A 259 -9.19 13.67 -27.27
N ALA A 260 -10.47 13.30 -27.34
CA ALA A 260 -11.49 13.72 -26.36
C ALA A 260 -11.25 13.09 -24.97
N ILE A 261 -10.90 11.80 -24.93
CA ILE A 261 -10.55 11.08 -23.70
C ILE A 261 -9.24 11.66 -23.14
N ASN A 262 -8.23 11.87 -23.98
CA ASN A 262 -6.94 12.45 -23.61
C ASN A 262 -7.07 13.84 -22.96
N SER A 263 -7.98 14.68 -23.46
CA SER A 263 -8.22 16.02 -22.89
C SER A 263 -8.80 16.01 -21.47
N THR A 264 -9.42 14.90 -21.07
CA THR A 264 -10.02 14.72 -19.72
C THR A 264 -8.98 14.25 -18.69
N LEU A 265 -7.85 13.70 -19.15
CA LEU A 265 -6.88 12.99 -18.33
C LEU A 265 -5.66 13.89 -18.09
N GLY A 266 -5.88 15.01 -17.40
CA GLY A 266 -4.82 15.92 -16.95
C GLY A 266 -4.00 15.38 -15.76
N TYR A 267 -4.40 14.24 -15.20
CA TYR A 267 -3.75 13.61 -14.06
C TYR A 267 -2.50 12.83 -14.48
N LYS A 268 -1.37 13.14 -13.84
CA LYS A 268 -0.16 12.32 -13.97
C LYS A 268 -0.26 11.17 -12.99
N PHE A 269 -0.38 9.95 -13.51
CA PHE A 269 -0.43 8.75 -12.69
C PHE A 269 0.77 8.65 -11.77
N ILE A 270 0.52 8.24 -10.54
CA ILE A 270 1.53 7.75 -9.63
C ILE A 270 1.40 6.23 -9.61
N VAL A 271 2.49 5.55 -9.97
CA VAL A 271 2.59 4.10 -9.82
C VAL A 271 3.02 3.81 -8.38
N ARG A 272 2.26 2.98 -7.67
CA ARG A 272 2.61 2.52 -6.31
C ARG A 272 2.72 1.00 -6.30
N HIS A 273 3.78 0.49 -5.68
CA HIS A 273 3.99 -0.94 -5.54
C HIS A 273 3.22 -1.47 -4.33
N THR A 274 2.16 -2.22 -4.57
CA THR A 274 1.32 -2.76 -3.49
C THR A 274 1.85 -4.05 -2.88
N GLU A 275 2.77 -4.71 -3.57
CA GLU A 275 3.56 -5.85 -3.12
C GLU A 275 4.91 -5.85 -3.84
N THR A 276 5.97 -6.01 -3.06
CA THR A 276 7.28 -6.39 -3.55
C THR A 276 8.10 -7.01 -2.41
N GLY A 277 8.92 -8.00 -2.69
CA GLY A 277 9.62 -8.73 -1.63
C GLY A 277 10.47 -9.86 -2.19
N PHE A 278 11.13 -10.61 -1.33
CA PHE A 278 12.07 -11.63 -1.77
C PHE A 278 12.06 -12.82 -0.80
N PRO A 279 11.86 -14.05 -1.26
CA PRO A 279 11.67 -15.19 -0.37
C PRO A 279 12.99 -15.62 0.29
N THR A 280 12.89 -16.09 1.53
CA THR A 280 14.01 -16.55 2.36
C THR A 280 14.36 -18.01 2.16
N GLY A 281 13.54 -18.74 1.42
CA GLY A 281 13.70 -20.16 1.19
C GLY A 281 12.50 -20.75 0.45
N GLY A 282 12.40 -22.07 0.50
CA GLY A 282 11.33 -22.83 -0.09
C GLY A 282 11.75 -24.28 -0.29
N GLY A 283 10.79 -25.09 -0.70
CA GLY A 283 10.92 -26.53 -0.84
C GLY A 283 11.91 -26.93 -1.93
N ILE A 284 12.49 -28.11 -1.77
CA ILE A 284 13.42 -28.67 -2.75
C ILE A 284 12.64 -29.11 -3.99
N ILE A 285 12.90 -28.48 -5.13
CA ILE A 285 12.35 -28.86 -6.43
C ILE A 285 13.44 -29.61 -7.19
N ARG A 286 13.19 -30.88 -7.55
CA ARG A 286 14.14 -31.74 -8.29
C ARG A 286 15.54 -31.81 -7.65
N GLY A 287 15.59 -31.83 -6.32
CA GLY A 287 16.85 -31.92 -5.57
C GLY A 287 17.59 -30.58 -5.39
N GLN A 288 17.03 -29.46 -5.83
CA GLN A 288 17.63 -28.13 -5.68
C GLN A 288 16.72 -27.19 -4.88
N PRO A 289 17.28 -26.31 -4.02
CA PRO A 289 16.51 -25.23 -3.42
C PRO A 289 16.03 -24.25 -4.50
N PRO A 290 15.00 -23.44 -4.22
CA PRO A 290 14.55 -22.44 -5.17
C PRO A 290 15.69 -21.46 -5.47
N ILE A 291 15.91 -21.21 -6.76
CA ILE A 291 16.99 -20.33 -7.23
C ILE A 291 16.84 -18.96 -6.58
N GLY A 292 17.92 -18.46 -5.98
CA GLY A 292 17.97 -17.15 -5.34
C GLY A 292 17.30 -17.05 -3.97
N ALA A 293 16.34 -17.91 -3.62
CA ALA A 293 15.57 -17.81 -2.38
C ALA A 293 16.43 -18.24 -1.17
N ASN A 294 16.90 -17.26 -0.40
CA ASN A 294 17.66 -17.46 0.84
C ASN A 294 17.61 -16.19 1.71
N ILE A 295 17.82 -16.35 3.02
CA ILE A 295 17.82 -15.24 4.01
C ILE A 295 18.75 -14.09 3.60
N LYS A 296 19.94 -14.38 3.05
CA LYS A 296 20.91 -13.34 2.67
C LYS A 296 20.35 -12.44 1.56
N ASN A 297 19.80 -13.04 0.51
CA ASN A 297 19.23 -12.30 -0.62
C ASN A 297 17.96 -11.56 -0.20
N ALA A 298 17.11 -12.16 0.62
CA ALA A 298 15.92 -11.51 1.15
C ALA A 298 16.25 -10.27 1.99
N ARG A 299 17.26 -10.39 2.86
CA ARG A 299 17.79 -9.25 3.64
C ARG A 299 18.34 -8.14 2.75
N LEU A 300 19.12 -8.48 1.73
CA LEU A 300 19.68 -7.50 0.79
C LEU A 300 18.56 -6.78 0.03
N TYR A 301 17.60 -7.52 -0.52
CA TYR A 301 16.50 -6.94 -1.28
C TYR A 301 15.67 -5.97 -0.43
N ASN A 302 15.10 -6.44 0.69
CA ASN A 302 14.21 -5.64 1.52
C ASN A 302 14.93 -4.51 2.24
N GLY A 303 16.19 -4.71 2.67
CA GLY A 303 17.00 -3.66 3.27
C GLY A 303 17.41 -2.57 2.28
N ASN A 304 17.82 -2.95 1.06
CA ASN A 304 18.15 -1.97 0.03
C ASN A 304 16.90 -1.23 -0.47
N LEU A 305 15.76 -1.91 -0.61
CA LEU A 305 14.49 -1.27 -0.92
C LEU A 305 14.11 -0.21 0.12
N LEU A 306 14.16 -0.58 1.41
CA LEU A 306 13.90 0.35 2.51
C LEU A 306 14.77 1.60 2.39
N LYS A 307 16.08 1.42 2.19
CA LYS A 307 17.02 2.53 2.01
C LYS A 307 16.65 3.43 0.82
N ARG A 308 16.31 2.85 -0.34
CA ARG A 308 15.93 3.63 -1.54
C ARG A 308 14.67 4.45 -1.31
N VAL A 309 13.68 3.91 -0.58
CA VAL A 309 12.46 4.63 -0.18
C VAL A 309 12.78 5.74 0.83
N GLU A 310 13.61 5.48 1.85
CA GLU A 310 14.00 6.51 2.83
C GLU A 310 14.78 7.68 2.21
N GLU A 311 15.62 7.38 1.21
CA GLU A 311 16.34 8.38 0.41
C GLU A 311 15.44 9.14 -0.57
N LYS A 312 14.14 8.79 -0.63
CA LYS A 312 13.14 9.37 -1.55
C LYS A 312 13.57 9.29 -3.01
N GLN A 313 14.26 8.23 -3.38
CA GLN A 313 14.71 8.04 -4.75
C GLN A 313 13.51 7.75 -5.67
N GLY A 314 13.43 8.47 -6.78
CA GLY A 314 12.58 8.11 -7.91
C GLY A 314 13.30 7.25 -8.93
N THR A 315 12.60 6.89 -10.00
CA THR A 315 13.15 6.14 -11.13
C THR A 315 13.89 7.06 -12.12
N PRO A 316 14.69 6.53 -13.05
CA PRO A 316 15.31 7.32 -14.11
C PRO A 316 14.31 8.14 -14.95
N LEU A 317 13.14 7.60 -15.30
CA LEU A 317 12.10 8.30 -16.08
C LEU A 317 11.28 9.27 -15.23
N ARG A 318 11.13 9.02 -13.93
CA ARG A 318 10.36 9.84 -12.98
C ARG A 318 11.19 10.15 -11.72
N PRO A 319 12.31 10.88 -11.83
CA PRO A 319 13.25 11.07 -10.71
C PRO A 319 12.67 11.91 -9.56
N SER A 320 11.64 12.71 -9.84
CA SER A 320 10.95 13.54 -8.84
C SER A 320 9.79 12.84 -8.15
N ILE A 321 9.45 11.59 -8.53
CA ILE A 321 8.40 10.79 -7.91
C ILE A 321 9.09 9.65 -7.16
N PRO A 322 9.22 9.78 -5.83
CA PRO A 322 9.85 8.74 -5.02
C PRO A 322 9.12 7.39 -5.12
N ILE A 323 9.87 6.28 -5.05
CA ILE A 323 9.30 4.92 -5.08
C ILE A 323 8.42 4.66 -3.86
N ASP A 324 7.13 4.46 -4.11
CA ASP A 324 6.16 4.09 -3.09
C ASP A 324 5.92 2.58 -3.11
N ALA A 325 6.24 1.89 -2.03
CA ALA A 325 6.15 0.43 -1.96
C ALA A 325 5.67 -0.12 -0.62
N TYR A 326 5.04 -1.30 -0.68
CA TYR A 326 4.77 -2.18 0.45
C TYR A 326 5.66 -3.44 0.36
N ILE A 327 6.37 -3.76 1.45
CA ILE A 327 7.11 -5.01 1.56
C ILE A 327 6.12 -6.16 1.74
N PHE A 328 6.22 -7.14 0.85
CA PHE A 328 5.56 -8.43 0.95
C PHE A 328 6.53 -9.44 1.59
N ALA A 329 6.33 -9.87 2.85
CA ALA A 329 5.24 -9.53 3.78
C ALA A 329 5.71 -9.46 5.25
N LEU A 330 4.81 -9.10 6.17
CA LEU A 330 5.12 -9.02 7.60
C LEU A 330 5.52 -10.38 8.18
N PHE A 331 4.74 -11.42 7.90
CA PHE A 331 4.95 -12.78 8.40
C PHE A 331 5.13 -13.78 7.27
N ASP A 332 5.80 -14.88 7.59
CA ASP A 332 5.65 -16.13 6.83
C ASP A 332 4.19 -16.60 6.95
N GLU A 333 3.62 -17.06 5.83
CA GLU A 333 2.21 -17.44 5.75
C GLU A 333 2.09 -18.92 5.36
N ASP A 334 1.98 -19.79 6.37
CA ASP A 334 2.17 -21.24 6.24
C ASP A 334 1.07 -21.96 5.47
N LEU A 335 -0.09 -21.33 5.23
CA LEU A 335 -1.19 -21.89 4.45
C LEU A 335 -1.25 -21.36 3.01
N LYS A 336 -0.30 -20.52 2.57
CA LYS A 336 -0.31 -20.01 1.18
C LYS A 336 -0.27 -21.15 0.15
N PRO A 337 -1.14 -21.10 -0.88
CA PRO A 337 -1.10 -22.07 -1.96
C PRO A 337 0.07 -21.79 -2.91
N GLY A 338 0.34 -22.74 -3.81
CA GLY A 338 1.35 -22.57 -4.86
C GLY A 338 2.74 -23.08 -4.48
N PRO A 339 3.80 -22.54 -5.10
CA PRO A 339 5.18 -22.94 -4.79
C PRO A 339 5.50 -22.74 -3.32
N GLU A 340 6.32 -23.63 -2.76
CA GLU A 340 6.66 -23.58 -1.33
C GLU A 340 7.31 -22.24 -0.93
N THR A 341 8.00 -21.54 -1.84
CA THR A 341 8.55 -20.19 -1.62
C THR A 341 7.52 -19.18 -1.14
N GLU A 342 6.24 -19.35 -1.49
CA GLU A 342 5.16 -18.47 -1.07
C GLU A 342 5.00 -18.41 0.45
N ARG A 343 5.39 -19.46 1.18
CA ARG A 343 5.32 -19.53 2.64
C ARG A 343 6.51 -18.86 3.35
N HIS A 344 7.48 -18.32 2.61
CA HIS A 344 8.78 -17.87 3.16
C HIS A 344 9.13 -16.41 2.79
N TYR A 345 8.14 -15.52 2.73
CA TYR A 345 8.33 -14.08 2.41
C TYR A 345 8.40 -13.15 3.63
N GLY A 346 8.17 -13.67 4.84
CA GLY A 346 8.08 -12.89 6.05
C GLY A 346 9.36 -12.15 6.42
N LEU A 347 9.21 -10.91 6.89
CA LEU A 347 10.26 -10.26 7.68
C LEU A 347 10.38 -10.87 9.07
N PHE A 348 9.28 -11.39 9.60
CA PHE A 348 9.17 -12.00 10.92
C PHE A 348 8.55 -13.39 10.84
N TYR A 349 8.96 -14.27 11.75
CA TYR A 349 8.22 -15.50 12.01
C TYR A 349 6.89 -15.18 12.71
N PRO A 350 5.91 -16.09 12.69
CA PRO A 350 4.64 -15.95 13.42
C PRO A 350 4.78 -15.66 14.92
N ASN A 351 5.89 -16.09 15.54
CA ASN A 351 6.23 -15.75 16.92
C ASN A 351 6.75 -14.30 17.12
N MET A 352 6.75 -13.48 16.06
CA MET A 352 7.25 -12.09 15.97
C MET A 352 8.76 -11.91 16.15
N THR A 353 9.54 -12.99 16.09
CA THR A 353 11.01 -12.88 15.99
C THR A 353 11.41 -12.59 14.55
N PRO A 354 12.44 -11.75 14.32
CA PRO A 354 12.88 -11.42 12.97
C PRO A 354 13.46 -12.65 12.27
N VAL A 355 13.08 -12.89 11.02
CA VAL A 355 13.78 -13.86 10.15
C VAL A 355 15.15 -13.30 9.77
N TYR A 356 15.21 -11.99 9.54
CA TYR A 356 16.42 -11.20 9.32
C TYR A 356 16.16 -9.73 9.65
N ASP A 357 17.23 -8.99 9.92
CA ASP A 357 17.17 -7.57 10.27
C ASP A 357 17.46 -6.69 9.05
N ILE A 358 16.49 -5.84 8.68
CA ILE A 358 16.60 -4.83 7.62
C ILE A 358 16.79 -3.40 8.17
N GLY A 359 16.90 -3.23 9.49
CA GLY A 359 17.09 -1.92 10.13
C GLY A 359 15.81 -1.24 10.60
N LEU A 360 14.68 -1.95 10.69
CA LEU A 360 13.46 -1.41 11.31
C LEU A 360 13.71 -1.21 12.82
N GLN A 361 13.40 0.00 13.33
CA GLN A 361 13.48 0.28 14.76
C GLN A 361 12.59 -0.70 15.54
N GLY A 362 12.97 -1.13 16.74
CA GLY A 362 12.18 -2.09 17.54
C GLY A 362 12.30 -3.57 17.14
N GLY A 363 12.89 -3.89 15.99
CA GLY A 363 13.12 -5.28 15.54
C GLY A 363 14.24 -6.03 16.29
N GLY A 364 15.05 -5.31 17.08
CA GLY A 364 16.16 -5.87 17.84
C GLY A 364 15.79 -6.21 19.29
N GLY A 365 15.18 -7.38 19.51
CA GLY A 365 15.22 -8.14 20.79
C GLY A 365 14.83 -7.45 22.11
N GLY A 366 14.37 -6.20 22.09
CA GLY A 366 13.88 -5.50 23.26
C GLY A 366 12.52 -6.08 23.64
N ALA A 367 12.39 -6.59 24.86
CA ALA A 367 11.16 -7.13 25.38
C ALA A 367 9.98 -6.19 25.09
N ILE A 368 9.07 -6.62 24.20
CA ILE A 368 7.76 -6.01 24.05
C ILE A 368 7.10 -6.10 25.43
N PRO A 369 6.68 -4.99 26.06
CA PRO A 369 5.95 -5.06 27.31
C PRO A 369 4.74 -5.97 27.11
N ARG A 370 4.60 -7.01 27.94
CA ARG A 370 3.34 -7.75 28.04
C ARG A 370 2.27 -6.76 28.45
N VAL A 371 1.41 -6.37 27.51
CA VAL A 371 0.14 -5.73 27.84
C VAL A 371 -0.85 -6.85 28.07
N ASP A 372 -0.90 -7.33 29.30
CA ASP A 372 -1.96 -8.25 29.73
C ASP A 372 -3.25 -7.44 29.83
N TYR A 373 -4.15 -7.61 28.85
CA TYR A 373 -5.51 -7.11 28.98
C TYR A 373 -6.26 -7.99 29.99
N THR A 374 -6.18 -7.65 31.26
CA THR A 374 -7.16 -8.13 32.23
C THR A 374 -8.48 -7.41 31.99
N ILE A 375 -9.46 -8.14 31.45
CA ILE A 375 -10.88 -7.75 31.52
C ILE A 375 -11.29 -7.91 32.99
N SER A 376 -10.98 -6.91 33.80
CA SER A 376 -11.49 -6.81 35.17
C SER A 376 -11.50 -5.36 35.59
N GLY A 377 -12.69 -4.75 35.59
CA GLY A 377 -12.89 -3.46 36.24
C GLY A 377 -13.83 -2.53 35.49
N ILE A 378 -15.12 -2.84 35.47
CA ILE A 378 -16.10 -1.77 35.64
C ILE A 378 -15.87 -1.26 37.07
N SER A 379 -14.97 -0.29 37.24
CA SER A 379 -14.84 0.48 38.47
C SER A 379 -15.39 1.87 38.23
N ASN A 380 -16.52 2.15 38.86
CA ASN A 380 -17.09 3.48 39.03
C ASN A 380 -16.06 4.40 39.71
N SER A 381 -15.28 5.14 38.93
CA SER A 381 -14.45 6.23 39.44
C SER A 381 -14.22 7.30 38.38
N VAL A 382 -15.31 7.82 37.81
CA VAL A 382 -15.33 9.12 37.11
C VAL A 382 -16.52 9.94 37.62
N VAL A 383 -16.62 10.09 38.94
CA VAL A 383 -17.45 11.12 39.60
C VAL A 383 -16.68 11.65 40.80
N SER A 384 -15.57 12.36 40.55
CA SER A 384 -14.88 13.11 41.62
C SER A 384 -13.91 14.20 41.13
N GLY A 385 -13.57 14.25 39.83
CA GLY A 385 -12.59 15.21 39.30
C GLY A 385 -13.16 16.53 38.79
N PHE A 386 -14.48 16.62 38.53
CA PHE A 386 -15.10 17.77 37.87
C PHE A 386 -15.86 18.74 38.82
N TYR A 387 -15.97 18.43 40.11
CA TYR A 387 -16.65 19.30 41.09
C TYR A 387 -15.71 20.17 41.95
N MET A 388 -14.40 19.93 41.94
CA MET A 388 -13.43 20.75 42.71
C MET A 388 -12.84 21.92 41.92
N ALA A 389 -12.89 21.89 40.58
CA ALA A 389 -12.37 22.99 39.75
C ALA A 389 -13.42 24.11 39.49
N PHE A 390 -14.70 23.87 39.80
CA PHE A 390 -15.76 24.88 39.60
C PHE A 390 -16.06 25.72 40.85
N ILE A 391 -15.54 25.33 42.03
CA ILE A 391 -15.74 26.08 43.30
C ILE A 391 -14.60 27.09 43.55
N CYS A 392 -13.40 26.88 43.00
CA CYS A 392 -12.29 27.82 43.15
C CYS A 392 -12.36 29.04 42.21
N PHE A 393 -13.22 29.04 41.18
CA PHE A 393 -13.39 30.19 40.28
C PHE A 393 -14.52 31.15 40.69
N LEU A 394 -15.33 30.80 41.71
CA LEU A 394 -16.44 31.62 42.21
C LEU A 394 -16.16 32.36 43.54
N LEU A 395 -14.94 32.26 44.08
CA LEU A 395 -14.51 32.98 45.30
C LEU A 395 -13.55 34.16 45.04
N HIS A 396 -13.30 34.53 43.78
CA HIS A 396 -12.53 35.74 43.42
C HIS A 396 -13.41 36.88 42.85
N LEU A 397 -14.72 36.84 43.09
CA LEU A 397 -15.66 37.89 42.64
C LEU A 397 -16.54 38.47 43.77
N LEU A 398 -16.15 38.31 45.03
CA LEU A 398 -16.75 39.00 46.18
C LEU A 398 -15.68 39.31 47.26
N ILE A 399 -14.76 40.24 46.95
CA ILE A 399 -14.25 41.31 47.84
C ILE A 399 -13.95 42.52 46.97
#